data_AF-A0A5N5JIF2-F1
#
_entry.id   AF-A0A5N5JIF2-F1
#
_cell.length_a   1.000
_cell.length_b   1.000
_cell.length_c   1.000
_cell.angle_alpha   90.00
_cell.angle_beta   90.00
_cell.angle_gamma   90.00
#
_symmetry.space_group_name_H-M   'P 1'
#
loop_
_entity.id
_entity.type
_entity.pdbx_description
1 polymer ?
#
loop_
_entity_poly.entity_id
_entity_poly.type
_entity_poly.pdbx_seq_one_letter_code
_entity_poly.pdbx_strand_id
1 'polypeptide(L)'
;MVSFYKKTCFDRLRMFLEHAPGVRMKKAPEVRLFEQQRSGSTLLTCHVTGFYPRAVQVKWIGADLQLVDDEMNDVVPNGDGTYQTRRSVIRPEEKTGDQHYSCVVHHSSVEGNITIPWDKEEKRFRLLVWITLGCIFMATVLGIVIRCISKSKDAGI
;
A
#
# COMPACT_ATOMS: atom_id res chain seq x y z
N MET A 1 -46.46 26.00 6.00
CA MET A 1 -45.62 24.99 6.67
C MET A 1 -44.33 24.66 5.92
N VAL A 2 -44.33 24.43 4.60
CA VAL A 2 -43.11 24.09 3.82
C VAL A 2 -42.02 25.18 3.85
N SER A 3 -42.40 26.46 3.86
CA SER A 3 -41.46 27.61 3.89
C SER A 3 -40.61 27.69 5.16
N PHE A 4 -41.16 27.31 6.32
CA PHE A 4 -40.45 27.35 7.60
C PHE A 4 -39.35 26.29 7.67
N TYR A 5 -39.64 25.06 7.23
CA TYR A 5 -38.64 24.00 7.16
C TYR A 5 -37.53 24.32 6.19
N LYS A 6 -37.84 24.96 5.04
CA LYS A 6 -36.84 25.35 4.04
C LYS A 6 -35.86 26.37 4.62
N LYS A 7 -36.33 27.47 5.21
CA LYS A 7 -35.45 28.50 5.79
C LYS A 7 -34.64 27.98 6.97
N THR A 8 -35.30 27.42 7.98
CA THR A 8 -34.64 26.95 9.21
C THR A 8 -33.64 25.82 8.95
N CYS A 9 -33.92 24.91 8.00
CA CYS A 9 -32.98 23.87 7.60
C CYS A 9 -31.74 24.44 6.91
N PHE A 10 -31.92 25.34 5.92
CA PHE A 10 -30.79 25.94 5.20
C PHE A 10 -29.93 26.83 6.10
N ASP A 11 -30.54 27.62 6.98
CA ASP A 11 -29.81 28.51 7.89
C ASP A 11 -28.97 27.69 8.89
N ARG A 12 -29.53 26.60 9.44
CA ARG A 12 -28.78 25.68 10.32
C ARG A 12 -27.67 24.96 9.56
N LEU A 13 -27.95 24.45 8.36
CA LEU A 13 -26.94 23.77 7.54
C LEU A 13 -25.76 24.70 7.24
N ARG A 14 -26.03 25.96 6.87
CA ARG A 14 -25.00 26.97 6.61
C ARG A 14 -24.18 27.23 7.87
N MET A 15 -24.83 27.40 9.02
CA MET A 15 -24.14 27.55 10.30
C MET A 15 -23.20 26.38 10.58
N PHE A 16 -23.65 25.13 10.36
CA PHE A 16 -22.80 23.94 10.54
C PHE A 16 -21.63 23.91 9.55
N LEU A 17 -21.83 24.22 8.27
CA LEU A 17 -20.76 24.25 7.27
C LEU A 17 -19.71 25.34 7.56
N GLU A 18 -20.11 26.45 8.17
CA GLU A 18 -19.22 27.55 8.55
C GLU A 18 -18.45 27.27 9.85
N HIS A 19 -19.09 26.65 10.84
CA HIS A 19 -18.55 26.55 12.21
C HIS A 19 -18.10 25.15 12.64
N ALA A 20 -18.45 24.08 11.89
CA ALA A 20 -18.06 22.72 12.26
C ALA A 20 -16.69 22.35 11.65
N PRO A 21 -15.63 22.19 12.46
CA PRO A 21 -14.29 21.87 11.96
C PRO A 21 -14.23 20.52 11.23
N GLY A 22 -15.11 19.56 11.59
CA GLY A 22 -15.19 18.24 10.98
C GLY A 22 -15.59 18.26 9.50
N VAL A 23 -16.30 19.29 9.03
CA VAL A 23 -16.76 19.39 7.63
C VAL A 23 -15.59 19.58 6.65
N ARG A 24 -14.52 20.25 7.10
CA ARG A 24 -13.32 20.52 6.31
C ARG A 24 -12.21 19.51 6.56
N MET A 25 -12.45 18.54 7.45
CA MET A 25 -11.47 17.52 7.77
C MET A 25 -11.15 16.72 6.51
N LYS A 26 -9.86 16.55 6.26
CA LYS A 26 -9.35 15.72 5.17
C LYS A 26 -8.27 14.82 5.74
N LYS A 27 -8.37 13.52 5.47
CA LYS A 27 -7.34 12.54 5.81
C LYS A 27 -6.88 11.84 4.56
N ALA A 28 -5.57 11.83 4.34
CA ALA A 28 -4.96 11.16 3.21
C ALA A 28 -5.05 9.63 3.35
N PRO A 29 -5.33 8.92 2.25
CA PRO A 29 -5.32 7.46 2.26
C PRO A 29 -3.91 6.92 2.47
N GLU A 30 -3.81 5.87 3.27
CA GLU A 30 -2.69 4.95 3.27
C GLU A 30 -2.96 3.84 2.25
N VAL A 31 -1.94 3.51 1.44
CA VAL A 31 -2.05 2.52 0.36
C VAL A 31 -1.11 1.34 0.64
N ARG A 32 -1.67 0.13 0.61
CA ARG A 32 -0.92 -1.12 0.81
C ARG A 32 -1.19 -2.09 -0.33
N LEU A 33 -0.14 -2.71 -0.85
CA LEU A 33 -0.23 -3.72 -1.88
C LEU A 33 -0.09 -5.13 -1.30
N PHE A 34 -1.00 -6.01 -1.69
CA PHE A 34 -0.99 -7.42 -1.33
C PHE A 34 -0.96 -8.29 -2.59
N GLU A 35 -0.26 -9.41 -2.49
CA GLU A 35 -0.11 -10.40 -3.55
C GLU A 35 -0.58 -11.76 -3.04
N GLN A 36 -1.41 -12.44 -3.83
CA GLN A 36 -1.84 -13.80 -3.55
C GLN A 36 -1.62 -14.67 -4.79
N GLN A 37 -0.77 -15.69 -4.65
CA GLN A 37 -0.57 -16.68 -5.69
C GLN A 37 -1.78 -17.60 -5.81
N ARG A 38 -2.23 -17.83 -7.05
CA ARG A 38 -3.28 -18.78 -7.43
C ARG A 38 -2.74 -19.72 -8.51
N SER A 39 -3.45 -20.80 -8.79
CA SER A 39 -3.04 -21.74 -9.85
C SER A 39 -3.03 -21.04 -11.21
N GLY A 40 -1.84 -20.78 -11.78
CA GLY A 40 -1.67 -20.13 -13.08
C GLY A 40 -1.79 -18.60 -13.11
N SER A 41 -1.98 -17.96 -11.95
CA SER A 41 -2.15 -16.49 -11.89
C SER A 41 -1.79 -15.92 -10.52
N THR A 42 -1.61 -14.61 -10.47
CA THR A 42 -1.41 -13.86 -9.23
C THR A 42 -2.49 -12.80 -9.10
N LEU A 43 -3.19 -12.79 -7.95
CA LEU A 43 -4.12 -11.72 -7.60
C LEU A 43 -3.34 -10.60 -6.90
N LEU A 44 -3.37 -9.42 -7.49
CA LEU A 44 -2.84 -8.19 -6.88
C LEU A 44 -3.99 -7.42 -6.25
N THR A 45 -3.83 -6.98 -5.01
CA THR A 45 -4.85 -6.22 -4.28
C THR A 45 -4.27 -4.93 -3.74
N CYS A 46 -4.88 -3.81 -4.12
CA CYS A 46 -4.59 -2.49 -3.59
C CYS A 46 -5.59 -2.18 -2.48
N HIS A 47 -5.11 -2.14 -1.24
CA HIS A 47 -5.90 -1.76 -0.07
C HIS A 47 -5.66 -0.29 0.24
N VAL A 48 -6.73 0.48 0.24
CA VAL A 48 -6.72 1.92 0.50
C VAL A 48 -7.50 2.15 1.78
N THR A 49 -6.91 2.77 2.79
CA THR A 49 -7.52 2.92 4.12
C THR A 49 -7.16 4.25 4.78
N GLY A 50 -7.87 4.62 5.86
CA GLY A 50 -7.55 5.80 6.67
C GLY A 50 -7.98 7.13 6.05
N PHE A 51 -8.73 7.11 4.95
CA PHE A 51 -9.10 8.33 4.22
C PHE A 51 -10.45 8.90 4.63
N TYR A 52 -10.57 10.22 4.46
CA TYR A 52 -11.82 10.97 4.62
C TYR A 52 -11.74 12.23 3.76
N PRO A 53 -12.78 12.61 2.99
CA PRO A 53 -14.16 12.08 2.96
C PRO A 53 -14.31 10.73 2.21
N ARG A 54 -15.52 10.15 2.19
CA ARG A 54 -15.81 8.83 1.61
C ARG A 54 -15.46 8.68 0.11
N ALA A 55 -15.53 9.76 -0.65
CA ALA A 55 -15.36 9.72 -2.10
C ALA A 55 -13.89 9.51 -2.49
N VAL A 56 -13.59 8.35 -3.09
CA VAL A 56 -12.26 7.96 -3.55
C VAL A 56 -12.37 7.26 -4.90
N GLN A 57 -11.36 7.39 -5.74
CA GLN A 57 -11.21 6.62 -6.98
C GLN A 57 -9.91 5.81 -6.91
N VAL A 58 -10.01 4.51 -7.13
CA VAL A 58 -8.88 3.56 -7.12
C VAL A 58 -8.87 2.81 -8.44
N LYS A 59 -7.72 2.74 -9.10
CA LYS A 59 -7.55 2.09 -10.42
C LYS A 59 -6.23 1.36 -10.49
N TRP A 60 -6.21 0.23 -11.20
CA TRP A 60 -4.98 -0.39 -11.68
C TRP A 60 -4.62 0.09 -13.08
N ILE A 61 -3.35 0.44 -13.26
CA ILE A 61 -2.76 0.80 -14.55
C ILE A 61 -1.71 -0.26 -14.91
N GLY A 62 -1.83 -0.84 -16.10
CA GLY A 62 -0.85 -1.78 -16.66
C GLY A 62 0.36 -1.10 -17.30
N ALA A 63 1.29 -1.89 -17.84
CA ALA A 63 2.56 -1.41 -18.40
C ALA A 63 2.40 -0.48 -19.62
N ASP A 64 1.30 -0.59 -20.35
CA ASP A 64 0.92 0.23 -21.50
C ASP A 64 0.06 1.45 -21.12
N LEU A 65 0.00 1.78 -19.83
CA LEU A 65 -0.85 2.82 -19.26
C LEU A 65 -2.36 2.58 -19.47
N GLN A 66 -2.76 1.38 -19.91
CA GLN A 66 -4.17 1.06 -20.07
C GLN A 66 -4.79 0.67 -18.73
N LEU A 67 -6.07 1.03 -18.59
CA LEU A 67 -6.90 0.58 -17.49
C LEU A 67 -7.08 -0.93 -17.62
N VAL A 68 -6.80 -1.63 -16.52
CA VAL A 68 -7.04 -3.07 -16.45
C VAL A 68 -8.43 -3.28 -15.88
N ASP A 69 -9.17 -4.25 -16.43
CA ASP A 69 -10.43 -4.67 -15.83
C ASP A 69 -10.17 -5.16 -14.41
N ASP A 70 -10.73 -4.45 -13.44
CA ASP A 70 -10.42 -4.62 -12.04
C ASP A 70 -11.69 -4.50 -11.18
N GLU A 71 -11.81 -5.37 -10.17
CA GLU A 71 -12.97 -5.38 -9.29
C GLU A 71 -12.73 -4.46 -8.09
N MET A 72 -13.67 -3.55 -7.83
CA MET A 72 -13.67 -2.72 -6.63
C MET A 72 -14.67 -3.24 -5.63
N ASN A 73 -14.18 -3.41 -4.41
CA ASN A 73 -15.05 -3.62 -3.27
C ASN A 73 -15.65 -2.29 -2.83
N ASP A 74 -16.84 -2.36 -2.25
CA ASP A 74 -17.51 -1.20 -1.67
C ASP A 74 -16.61 -0.42 -0.70
N VAL A 75 -16.81 0.89 -0.66
CA VAL A 75 -16.18 1.76 0.34
C VAL A 75 -16.90 1.58 1.67
N VAL A 76 -16.20 0.97 2.62
CA VAL A 76 -16.71 0.64 3.97
C VAL A 76 -16.09 1.57 5.03
N PRO A 77 -16.83 1.89 6.11
CA PRO A 77 -16.31 2.73 7.19
C PRO A 77 -15.32 1.97 8.09
N ASN A 78 -14.40 2.72 8.67
CA ASN A 78 -13.55 2.31 9.79
C ASN A 78 -14.18 2.75 11.12
N GLY A 79 -13.74 2.15 12.23
CA GLY A 79 -14.22 2.50 13.58
C GLY A 79 -13.76 3.89 14.08
N ASP A 80 -12.83 4.53 13.38
CA ASP A 80 -12.23 5.82 13.74
C ASP A 80 -12.80 7.01 12.92
N GLY A 81 -13.89 6.78 12.18
CA GLY A 81 -14.54 7.78 11.32
C GLY A 81 -13.88 7.98 9.95
N THR A 82 -12.90 7.16 9.58
CA THR A 82 -12.33 7.12 8.22
C THR A 82 -12.97 6.00 7.38
N TYR A 83 -12.52 5.83 6.15
CA TYR A 83 -13.01 4.81 5.22
C TYR A 83 -11.88 3.92 4.70
N GLN A 84 -12.27 2.77 4.16
CA GLN A 84 -11.39 1.86 3.45
C GLN A 84 -12.08 1.21 2.25
N THR A 85 -11.28 0.77 1.27
CA THR A 85 -11.72 0.01 0.10
C THR A 85 -10.59 -0.86 -0.43
N ARG A 86 -10.91 -1.83 -1.28
CA ARG A 86 -9.93 -2.70 -1.95
C ARG A 86 -10.26 -2.77 -3.44
N ARG A 87 -9.22 -2.74 -4.27
CA ARG A 87 -9.31 -2.93 -5.73
C ARG A 87 -8.34 -4.03 -6.13
N SER A 88 -8.83 -5.06 -6.82
CA SER A 88 -8.00 -6.23 -7.16
C SER A 88 -7.97 -6.49 -8.66
N VAL A 89 -6.81 -6.96 -9.14
CA VAL A 89 -6.56 -7.30 -10.54
C VAL A 89 -5.84 -8.65 -10.65
N ILE A 90 -6.17 -9.43 -11.67
CA ILE A 90 -5.56 -10.75 -11.91
C ILE A 90 -4.43 -10.59 -12.94
N ARG A 91 -3.22 -11.03 -12.58
CA ARG A 91 -2.07 -11.14 -13.47
C ARG A 91 -1.88 -12.61 -13.90
N PRO A 92 -1.98 -12.95 -15.19
CA PRO A 92 -1.64 -14.29 -15.69
C PRO A 92 -0.15 -14.60 -15.49
N GLU A 93 0.21 -15.85 -15.16
CA GLU A 93 1.61 -16.27 -15.05
C GLU A 93 2.32 -16.35 -16.42
N GLU A 94 1.57 -16.61 -17.49
CA GLU A 94 2.11 -16.89 -18.84
C GLU A 94 2.76 -15.67 -19.51
N LYS A 95 2.54 -14.46 -18.97
CA LYS A 95 3.13 -13.21 -19.48
C LYS A 95 4.41 -12.86 -18.71
N THR A 96 5.52 -13.46 -19.14
CA THR A 96 6.89 -13.22 -18.65
C THR A 96 7.54 -11.95 -19.24
N GLY A 97 6.75 -10.94 -19.61
CA GLY A 97 7.25 -9.62 -20.00
C GLY A 97 7.15 -8.63 -18.86
N ASP A 98 7.77 -7.45 -18.99
CA ASP A 98 7.82 -6.32 -18.03
C ASP A 98 6.44 -5.71 -17.70
N GLN A 99 5.50 -6.53 -17.22
CA GLN A 99 4.19 -6.08 -16.79
C GLN A 99 4.30 -5.39 -15.43
N HIS A 100 4.58 -4.08 -15.50
CA HIS A 100 4.48 -3.19 -14.38
C HIS A 100 3.00 -2.87 -14.13
N TYR A 101 2.53 -3.16 -12.92
CA TYR A 101 1.21 -2.75 -12.47
C TYR A 101 1.37 -1.62 -11.48
N SER A 102 0.57 -0.57 -11.59
CA SER A 102 0.55 0.52 -10.63
C SER A 102 -0.86 0.74 -10.10
N CYS A 103 -1.00 0.82 -8.78
CA CYS A 103 -2.25 1.26 -8.17
C CYS A 103 -2.25 2.78 -8.10
N VAL A 104 -3.26 3.42 -8.69
CA VAL A 104 -3.44 4.87 -8.69
C VAL A 104 -4.69 5.23 -7.89
N VAL A 105 -4.51 6.11 -6.90
CA VAL A 105 -5.54 6.57 -5.99
C VAL A 105 -5.73 8.09 -6.14
N HIS A 106 -6.95 8.49 -6.47
CA HIS A 106 -7.37 9.90 -6.46
C HIS A 106 -8.30 10.15 -5.27
N HIS A 107 -7.95 11.14 -4.46
CA HIS A 107 -8.72 11.51 -3.28
C HIS A 107 -8.56 13.01 -2.99
N SER A 108 -9.65 13.65 -2.57
CA SER A 108 -9.73 15.13 -2.40
C SER A 108 -8.80 15.72 -1.32
N SER A 109 -8.14 14.88 -0.53
CA SER A 109 -7.15 15.27 0.47
C SER A 109 -5.72 15.32 -0.05
N VAL A 110 -5.47 14.89 -1.28
CA VAL A 110 -4.14 14.82 -1.88
C VAL A 110 -4.14 15.70 -3.12
N GLU A 111 -3.11 16.52 -3.28
CA GLU A 111 -2.88 17.22 -4.53
C GLU A 111 -2.37 16.23 -5.57
N GLY A 112 -3.13 16.02 -6.65
CA GLY A 112 -2.81 15.02 -7.68
C GLY A 112 -3.31 13.62 -7.33
N ASN A 113 -2.43 12.62 -7.42
CA ASN A 113 -2.74 11.22 -7.13
C ASN A 113 -1.60 10.53 -6.37
N ILE A 114 -1.94 9.41 -5.72
CA ILE A 114 -0.96 8.50 -5.15
C ILE A 114 -0.80 7.36 -6.14
N THR A 115 0.42 7.13 -6.61
CA THR A 115 0.75 6.03 -7.51
C THR A 115 1.74 5.10 -6.82
N ILE A 116 1.33 3.85 -6.57
CA ILE A 116 2.17 2.82 -5.97
C ILE A 116 2.46 1.74 -7.01
N PRO A 117 3.72 1.61 -7.48
CA PRO A 117 4.10 0.53 -8.38
C PRO A 117 4.16 -0.80 -7.63
N TRP A 118 3.69 -1.86 -8.29
CA TRP A 118 3.91 -3.23 -7.86
C TRP A 118 5.18 -3.74 -8.53
N ASP A 119 6.21 -4.00 -7.73
CA ASP A 119 7.49 -4.53 -8.20
C ASP A 119 7.89 -5.78 -7.41
N LYS A 120 8.25 -6.83 -8.14
CA LYS A 120 8.69 -8.12 -7.58
C LYS A 120 10.20 -8.13 -7.30
N GLU A 121 10.96 -7.26 -7.97
CA GLU A 121 12.42 -7.22 -7.90
C GLU A 121 12.91 -6.68 -6.55
N GLU A 122 12.26 -5.64 -6.03
CA GLU A 122 12.67 -4.97 -4.79
C GLU A 122 12.68 -5.95 -3.59
N LYS A 123 11.69 -6.83 -3.49
CA LYS A 123 11.61 -7.85 -2.43
C LYS A 123 12.73 -8.88 -2.55
N ARG A 124 13.01 -9.37 -3.76
CA ARG A 124 14.09 -10.34 -4.00
C ARG A 124 15.44 -9.73 -3.71
N PHE A 125 15.71 -8.52 -4.21
CA PHE A 125 16.96 -7.81 -3.98
C PHE A 125 17.21 -7.57 -2.49
N ARG A 126 16.20 -7.08 -1.76
CA ARG A 126 16.28 -6.89 -0.31
C ARG A 126 16.63 -8.19 0.41
N LEU A 127 15.99 -9.30 0.04
CA LEU A 127 16.22 -10.61 0.66
C LEU A 127 17.64 -11.13 0.36
N LEU A 128 18.15 -10.93 -0.86
CA LEU A 128 19.53 -11.26 -1.24
C LEU A 128 20.54 -10.45 -0.44
N VAL A 129 20.31 -9.14 -0.23
CA VAL A 129 21.20 -8.29 0.59
C VAL A 129 21.28 -8.79 2.03
N TRP A 130 20.16 -9.19 2.65
CA TRP A 130 20.18 -9.75 4.00
C TRP A 130 20.91 -11.10 4.06
N ILE A 131 20.73 -11.96 3.05
CA ILE A 131 21.44 -13.24 2.96
C ILE A 131 22.95 -13.00 2.84
N THR A 132 23.40 -12.12 1.95
CA THR A 132 24.83 -11.87 1.75
C THR A 132 25.48 -11.27 2.99
N LEU A 133 24.84 -10.31 3.65
CA LEU A 133 25.31 -9.76 4.92
C LEU A 133 25.40 -10.84 6.02
N GLY A 134 24.41 -11.72 6.09
CA GLY A 134 24.42 -12.86 7.01
C GLY A 134 25.56 -13.84 6.74
N CYS A 135 25.80 -14.20 5.47
CA CYS A 135 26.90 -15.08 5.07
C CYS A 135 28.27 -14.49 5.40
N ILE A 136 28.48 -13.18 5.15
CA ILE A 136 29.74 -12.49 5.47
C ILE A 136 29.99 -12.51 6.98
N PHE A 137 28.97 -12.21 7.79
CA PHE A 137 29.07 -12.24 9.25
C PHE A 137 29.42 -13.64 9.78
N MET A 138 28.81 -14.69 9.23
CA MET A 138 29.12 -16.07 9.62
C MET A 138 30.56 -16.47 9.27
N ALA A 139 31.05 -16.09 8.08
CA ALA A 139 32.40 -16.40 7.65
C ALA A 139 33.47 -15.71 8.49
N THR A 140 33.25 -14.44 8.87
CA THR A 140 34.18 -13.70 9.74
C THR A 140 34.25 -14.30 11.14
N VAL A 141 33.11 -14.65 11.74
CA VAL A 141 33.06 -15.31 13.06
C VAL A 141 33.78 -16.67 13.01
N LEU A 142 33.51 -17.49 11.98
CA LEU A 142 34.17 -18.78 11.82
C LEU A 142 35.68 -18.63 11.66
N GLY A 143 36.13 -17.66 10.86
CA GLY A 143 37.55 -17.34 10.69
C GLY A 143 38.23 -16.91 12.00
N ILE A 144 37.56 -16.10 12.82
CA ILE A 144 38.04 -15.69 14.14
C ILE A 144 38.15 -16.90 15.07
N VAL A 145 37.13 -17.76 15.12
CA VAL A 145 37.12 -18.97 15.96
C VAL A 145 38.26 -19.93 15.57
N ILE A 146 38.44 -20.20 14.27
CA ILE A 146 39.52 -21.05 13.77
C ILE A 146 40.88 -20.47 14.17
N ARG A 147 41.08 -19.15 14.02
CA ARG A 147 42.32 -18.47 14.39
C ARG A 147 42.57 -18.48 15.92
N CYS A 148 41.53 -18.37 16.73
CA CYS A 148 41.64 -18.50 18.19
C CYS A 148 42.04 -19.93 18.59
N ILE A 149 41.46 -20.94 17.94
CA ILE A 149 41.80 -22.35 18.19
C ILE A 149 43.24 -22.66 17.76
N SER A 150 43.69 -22.15 16.60
CA SER A 150 45.07 -22.37 16.14
C SER A 150 46.09 -21.72 17.10
N LYS A 151 45.84 -20.47 17.52
CA LYS A 151 46.72 -19.78 18.50
C LYS A 151 46.76 -20.50 19.85
N SER A 152 45.65 -21.10 20.28
CA SER A 152 45.60 -21.90 21.51
C SER A 152 46.48 -23.16 21.42
N LYS A 153 46.55 -23.79 20.24
CA LYS A 153 47.44 -24.93 19.98
C LYS A 153 48.91 -24.53 19.94
N ASP A 154 49.22 -23.35 19.38
CA ASP A 154 50.60 -22.84 19.30
C ASP A 154 51.16 -22.38 20.67
N ALA A 155 50.30 -22.07 21.65
CA ALA A 155 50.68 -21.65 23.00
C ALA A 155 50.75 -22.81 24.02
N GLY A 156 50.44 -24.04 23.61
CA GLY A 156 50.36 -25.24 24.45
C GLY A 156 51.45 -26.29 24.21
N ILE A 157 52.52 -25.95 23.48
CA ILE A 157 53.74 -26.77 23.30
C ILE A 157 54.92 -26.04 23.92
#